data_AF-A0A7S2A7L6-F1
#
_entry.id   AF-A0A7S2A7L6-F1
#
_cell.length_a   1.000
_cell.length_b   1.000
_cell.length_c   1.000
_cell.angle_alpha   90.00
_cell.angle_beta   90.00
_cell.angle_gamma   90.00
#
_symmetry.space_group_name_H-M   'P 1'
#
loop_
_entity.id
_entity.type
_entity.pdbx_description
1 polymer ?
#
loop_
_entity_poly.entity_id
_entity_poly.type
_entity_poly.pdbx_seq_one_letter_code
_entity_poly.pdbx_strand_id
1 'polypeptide(L)'
;ASIPPPPDSGLTALVMRTGFDTTQGSLLRTMVHTSVRGGSGGAGGHHGGGGVDGRDTFVFICVLLLCALLSSLAVLEHGWSDPTRNRFKLVLHVIIIVTSVVPPELPMELSLAVTSSLGDLAKRCRVYCTEPFRIPLAGMVDTCCFDKTGTITSDEMLLR
;
A
#
# COMPACT_ATOMS: atom_id res chain seq x y z
N ALA A 1 59.66 -11.82 -0.04
CA ALA A 1 59.58 -10.54 0.69
C ALA A 1 58.50 -10.71 1.76
N SER A 2 58.86 -10.62 3.05
CA SER A 2 57.91 -10.69 4.15
C SER A 2 57.16 -9.36 4.27
N ILE A 3 55.84 -9.42 4.45
CA ILE A 3 55.05 -8.23 4.73
C ILE A 3 55.41 -7.78 6.16
N PRO A 4 55.77 -6.50 6.37
CA PRO A 4 56.10 -6.00 7.70
C PRO A 4 54.88 -6.11 8.63
N PRO A 5 55.08 -6.39 9.93
CA PRO A 5 53.97 -6.52 10.87
C PRO A 5 53.22 -5.18 10.99
N PRO A 6 51.88 -5.23 11.10
CA PRO A 6 51.08 -4.02 11.18
C PRO A 6 51.30 -3.30 12.53
N PRO A 7 51.24 -1.96 12.54
CA PRO A 7 51.60 -1.13 13.69
C PRO A 7 50.64 -1.25 14.88
N ASP A 8 49.43 -1.77 14.65
CA ASP A 8 48.35 -1.93 15.61
C ASP A 8 48.21 -3.37 16.13
N SER A 9 49.21 -4.24 15.90
CA SER A 9 49.13 -5.68 16.20
C SER A 9 47.93 -6.38 15.53
N GLY A 10 47.41 -5.80 14.46
CA GLY A 10 46.35 -6.42 13.66
C GLY A 10 46.85 -7.58 12.81
N LEU A 11 45.97 -8.08 11.95
CA LEU A 11 46.29 -9.08 10.94
C LEU A 11 46.30 -8.41 9.56
N THR A 12 47.36 -8.63 8.77
CA THR A 12 47.34 -8.21 7.37
C THR A 12 46.39 -9.11 6.58
N ALA A 13 45.39 -8.50 5.95
CA ALA A 13 44.44 -9.17 5.07
C ALA A 13 44.49 -8.58 3.65
N LEU A 14 44.15 -9.40 2.66
CA LEU A 14 43.99 -8.97 1.27
C LEU A 14 42.51 -8.70 0.99
N VAL A 15 42.21 -7.54 0.37
CA VAL A 15 40.85 -7.19 -0.03
C VAL A 15 40.48 -7.97 -1.29
N MET A 16 39.47 -8.84 -1.19
CA MET A 16 38.99 -9.68 -2.31
C MET A 16 37.85 -9.03 -3.09
N ARG A 17 36.93 -8.34 -2.41
CA ARG A 17 35.75 -7.69 -3.00
C ARG A 17 35.42 -6.42 -2.24
N THR A 18 34.93 -5.40 -2.95
CA THR A 18 34.54 -4.11 -2.38
C THR A 18 33.16 -3.68 -2.89
N GLY A 19 32.52 -2.76 -2.18
CA GLY A 19 31.23 -2.20 -2.57
C GLY A 19 30.13 -3.24 -2.75
N PHE A 20 29.39 -3.15 -3.85
CA PHE A 20 28.24 -4.02 -4.14
C PHE A 20 28.60 -5.46 -4.53
N ASP A 21 29.88 -5.77 -4.77
CA ASP A 21 30.32 -7.14 -5.07
C ASP A 21 30.60 -7.95 -3.78
N THR A 22 30.59 -7.30 -2.62
CA THR A 22 30.57 -7.98 -1.31
C THR A 22 29.24 -8.72 -1.11
N THR A 23 29.22 -9.70 -0.21
CA THR A 23 27.98 -10.46 0.09
C THR A 23 26.86 -9.54 0.59
N GLN A 24 27.16 -8.63 1.51
CA GLN A 24 26.18 -7.64 2.01
C GLN A 24 25.71 -6.70 0.90
N GLY A 25 26.64 -6.20 0.09
CA GLY A 25 26.32 -5.33 -1.04
C GLY A 25 25.42 -6.00 -2.08
N SER A 26 25.71 -7.25 -2.42
CA SER A 26 24.91 -8.04 -3.36
C SER A 26 23.48 -8.27 -2.86
N LEU A 27 23.30 -8.54 -1.56
CA LEU A 27 21.99 -8.67 -0.93
C LEU A 27 21.22 -7.35 -0.94
N LEU A 28 21.85 -6.22 -0.57
CA LEU A 28 21.24 -4.89 -0.63
C LEU A 28 20.77 -4.55 -2.05
N ARG A 29 21.62 -4.78 -3.06
CA ARG A 29 21.27 -4.59 -4.47
C ARG A 29 20.03 -5.42 -4.84
N THR A 30 20.00 -6.68 -4.44
CA THR A 30 18.90 -7.59 -4.75
C THR A 30 17.59 -7.15 -4.09
N MET A 31 17.63 -6.74 -2.81
CA MET A 31 16.45 -6.24 -2.10
C MET A 31 15.87 -4.99 -2.76
N VAL A 32 16.72 -4.03 -3.17
CA VAL A 32 16.28 -2.80 -3.83
C VAL A 32 15.67 -3.06 -5.21
N HIS A 33 16.21 -4.01 -5.98
CA HIS A 33 15.62 -4.33 -7.30
C HIS A 33 14.38 -5.22 -7.21
N THR A 34 14.24 -6.00 -6.14
CA THR A 34 13.08 -6.89 -5.95
C THR A 34 11.88 -6.16 -5.35
N SER A 35 12.12 -5.16 -4.49
CA SER A 35 11.05 -4.38 -3.85
C SER A 35 10.16 -3.61 -4.85
N VAL A 36 10.69 -3.28 -6.04
CA VAL A 36 9.94 -2.60 -7.11
C VAL A 36 8.91 -3.52 -7.78
N ARG A 37 9.09 -4.84 -7.72
CA ARG A 37 8.33 -5.81 -8.53
C ARG A 37 7.11 -6.40 -7.81
N GLY A 38 6.96 -6.13 -6.51
CA GLY A 38 5.84 -6.61 -5.69
C GLY A 38 4.70 -5.61 -5.47
N GLY A 39 4.81 -4.38 -6.00
CA GLY A 39 3.81 -3.32 -5.79
C GLY A 39 2.78 -3.16 -6.90
N SER A 40 2.98 -3.75 -8.08
CA SER A 40 2.09 -3.56 -9.22
C SER A 40 2.37 -4.58 -10.34
N GLY A 41 1.45 -5.54 -10.54
CA GLY A 41 1.35 -6.26 -11.82
C GLY A 41 1.92 -7.69 -11.91
N GLY A 42 2.03 -8.44 -10.81
CA GLY A 42 2.37 -9.87 -10.86
C GLY A 42 1.15 -10.76 -11.14
N ALA A 43 0.92 -11.08 -12.41
CA ALA A 43 -0.05 -12.10 -12.81
C ALA A 43 0.39 -13.49 -12.33
N GLY A 44 -0.30 -14.06 -11.34
CA GLY A 44 -0.11 -15.44 -10.92
C GLY A 44 -0.29 -15.67 -9.43
N GLY A 45 -1.53 -15.81 -8.98
CA GLY A 45 -1.83 -16.21 -7.61
C GLY A 45 -3.24 -15.77 -7.23
N HIS A 46 -4.14 -16.73 -7.01
CA HIS A 46 -5.57 -16.52 -6.76
C HIS A 46 -5.89 -15.88 -5.39
N HIS A 47 -4.88 -15.39 -4.68
CA HIS A 47 -4.99 -14.64 -3.42
C HIS A 47 -3.78 -13.69 -3.35
N GLY A 48 -3.95 -12.42 -3.73
CA GLY A 48 -2.84 -11.46 -3.80
C GLY A 48 -3.38 -10.04 -3.62
N GLY A 49 -3.16 -9.47 -2.43
CA GLY A 49 -3.75 -8.20 -2.00
C GLY A 49 -3.02 -6.94 -2.45
N GLY A 50 -3.42 -5.82 -1.82
CA GLY A 50 -2.68 -4.56 -1.87
C GLY A 50 -3.53 -3.34 -2.24
N GLY A 51 -4.62 -3.09 -1.51
CA GLY A 51 -5.55 -1.98 -1.72
C GLY A 51 -6.97 -2.48 -1.55
N VAL A 52 -7.96 -1.59 -1.40
CA VAL A 52 -9.36 -1.97 -1.65
C VAL A 52 -9.34 -2.62 -3.02
N ASP A 53 -9.56 -3.94 -3.11
CA ASP A 53 -9.26 -4.72 -4.32
C ASP A 53 -9.78 -3.93 -5.52
N GLY A 54 -8.92 -3.65 -6.50
CA GLY A 54 -9.32 -2.81 -7.64
C GLY A 54 -10.58 -3.37 -8.30
N ARG A 55 -10.77 -4.69 -8.21
CA ARG A 55 -11.98 -5.41 -8.56
C ARG A 55 -13.18 -5.08 -7.67
N ASP A 56 -13.05 -5.11 -6.35
CA ASP A 56 -14.15 -4.79 -5.41
C ASP A 56 -14.54 -3.31 -5.52
N THR A 57 -13.56 -2.42 -5.62
CA THR A 57 -13.77 -1.00 -5.89
C THR A 57 -14.47 -0.78 -7.23
N PHE A 58 -14.05 -1.51 -8.27
CA PHE A 58 -14.68 -1.44 -9.59
C PHE A 58 -16.12 -1.93 -9.56
N VAL A 59 -16.39 -3.07 -8.89
CA VAL A 59 -17.75 -3.61 -8.73
C VAL A 59 -18.63 -2.61 -7.96
N PHE A 60 -18.11 -2.02 -6.88
CA PHE A 60 -18.80 -0.98 -6.12
C PHE A 60 -19.17 0.23 -6.98
N ILE A 61 -18.21 0.76 -7.76
CA ILE A 61 -18.44 1.87 -8.69
C ILE A 61 -19.48 1.48 -9.77
N CYS A 62 -19.41 0.27 -10.32
CA CYS A 62 -20.38 -0.19 -11.31
C CYS A 62 -21.81 -0.23 -10.76
N VAL A 63 -22.01 -0.71 -9.52
CA VAL A 63 -23.32 -0.75 -8.87
C VAL A 63 -23.86 0.68 -8.65
N LEU A 64 -23.03 1.59 -8.14
CA LEU A 64 -23.40 2.99 -7.97
C LEU A 64 -23.80 3.65 -9.29
N LEU A 65 -23.02 3.41 -10.35
CA LEU A 65 -23.28 3.96 -11.67
C LEU A 65 -24.59 3.44 -12.28
N LEU A 66 -24.92 2.17 -12.10
CA LEU A 66 -26.22 1.62 -12.54
C LEU A 66 -27.39 2.31 -11.83
N CYS A 67 -27.30 2.52 -10.52
CA CYS A 67 -28.30 3.25 -9.76
C CYS A 67 -28.44 4.71 -10.24
N ALA A 68 -27.32 5.39 -10.50
CA ALA A 68 -27.31 6.76 -11.02
C ALA A 68 -27.95 6.86 -12.41
N LEU A 69 -27.67 5.90 -13.30
CA LEU A 69 -28.28 5.86 -14.63
C LEU A 69 -29.79 5.63 -14.56
N LEU A 70 -30.26 4.70 -13.73
CA LEU A 70 -31.69 4.46 -13.53
C LEU A 70 -32.41 5.71 -12.99
N SER A 71 -31.82 6.38 -11.99
CA SER A 71 -32.34 7.64 -11.44
C SER A 71 -32.36 8.76 -12.48
N SER A 72 -31.27 8.91 -13.24
CA SER A 72 -31.14 9.91 -14.31
C SER A 72 -32.17 9.70 -15.42
N LEU A 73 -32.41 8.46 -15.85
CA LEU A 73 -33.41 8.15 -16.88
C LEU A 73 -34.82 8.49 -16.41
N ALA A 74 -35.18 8.10 -15.18
CA ALA A 74 -36.48 8.43 -14.60
C ALA A 74 -36.71 9.96 -14.52
N VAL A 75 -35.70 10.73 -14.12
CA VAL A 75 -35.76 12.20 -14.07
C VAL A 75 -35.87 12.82 -15.46
N LEU A 76 -35.18 12.25 -16.46
CA LEU A 76 -35.21 12.73 -17.83
C LEU A 76 -36.58 12.48 -18.48
N GLU A 77 -37.17 11.29 -18.31
CA GLU A 77 -38.51 10.98 -18.83
C GLU A 77 -39.58 11.91 -18.24
N HIS A 78 -39.61 12.06 -16.92
CA HIS A 78 -40.55 12.97 -16.26
C HIS A 78 -40.31 14.44 -16.63
N GLY A 79 -39.05 14.82 -16.84
CA GLY A 79 -38.68 16.19 -17.20
C GLY A 79 -38.93 16.54 -18.66
N TRP A 80 -38.91 15.57 -19.56
CA TRP A 80 -39.15 15.77 -20.99
C TRP A 80 -40.65 15.90 -21.32
N SER A 81 -41.51 15.23 -20.54
CA SER A 81 -42.97 15.33 -20.67
C SER A 81 -43.57 16.66 -20.21
N ASP A 82 -42.80 17.49 -19.48
CA ASP A 82 -43.26 18.80 -19.00
C ASP A 82 -42.74 19.95 -19.90
N PRO A 83 -43.57 20.53 -20.79
CA PRO A 83 -43.16 21.57 -21.72
C PRO A 83 -42.83 22.92 -21.05
N THR A 84 -43.10 23.07 -19.74
CA THR A 84 -42.79 24.31 -19.00
C THR A 84 -41.36 24.36 -18.46
N ARG A 85 -40.62 23.24 -18.51
CA ARG A 85 -39.27 23.13 -17.96
C ARG A 85 -38.16 23.53 -18.94
N ASN A 86 -37.19 24.28 -18.42
CA ASN A 86 -35.99 24.62 -19.18
C ASN A 86 -35.09 23.38 -19.35
N ARG A 87 -34.92 22.93 -20.60
CA ARG A 87 -34.11 21.77 -20.97
C ARG A 87 -32.65 21.86 -20.49
N PHE A 88 -32.09 23.07 -20.43
CA PHE A 88 -30.72 23.28 -19.93
C PHE A 88 -30.60 22.94 -18.43
N LYS A 89 -31.60 23.32 -17.62
CA LYS A 89 -31.65 22.96 -16.20
C LYS A 89 -31.84 21.46 -15.99
N LEU A 90 -32.63 20.80 -16.85
CA LEU A 90 -32.85 19.36 -16.78
C LEU A 90 -31.56 18.57 -17.05
N VAL A 91 -30.81 18.94 -18.09
CA VAL A 91 -29.52 18.32 -18.41
C VAL A 91 -28.50 18.55 -17.30
N LEU A 92 -28.44 19.76 -16.72
CA LEU A 92 -27.56 20.06 -15.60
C LEU A 92 -27.91 19.22 -14.36
N HIS A 93 -29.19 18.98 -14.10
CA HIS A 93 -29.63 18.14 -12.99
C HIS A 93 -29.23 16.66 -13.19
N VAL A 94 -29.32 16.14 -14.41
CA VAL A 94 -28.83 14.80 -14.76
C VAL A 94 -27.31 14.67 -14.52
N ILE A 95 -26.53 15.67 -14.94
CA ILE A 95 -25.08 15.68 -14.72
C ILE A 95 -24.78 15.67 -13.22
N ILE A 96 -25.50 16.47 -12.41
CA ILE A 96 -25.34 16.48 -10.96
C ILE A 96 -25.59 15.10 -10.36
N ILE A 97 -26.66 14.41 -10.74
CA ILE A 97 -26.99 13.06 -10.24
C ILE A 97 -25.86 12.07 -10.51
N VAL A 98 -25.30 12.09 -11.72
CA VAL A 98 -24.20 11.18 -12.09
C VAL A 98 -22.91 11.55 -11.34
N THR A 99 -22.59 12.84 -11.23
CA THR A 99 -21.37 13.30 -10.56
C THR A 99 -21.41 13.18 -9.03
N SER A 100 -22.60 13.22 -8.42
CA SER A 100 -22.75 13.14 -6.97
C SER A 100 -22.71 11.71 -6.43
N VAL A 101 -22.63 10.70 -7.31
CA VAL A 101 -22.65 9.29 -6.88
C VAL A 101 -21.39 8.86 -6.13
N VAL A 102 -20.27 9.55 -6.37
CA VAL A 102 -19.02 9.34 -5.64
C VAL A 102 -18.84 10.50 -4.66
N PRO A 103 -19.07 10.29 -3.36
CA PRO A 103 -18.82 11.32 -2.37
C PRO A 103 -17.32 11.65 -2.31
N PRO A 104 -16.92 12.94 -2.40
CA PRO A 104 -15.53 13.35 -2.26
C PRO A 104 -14.95 13.09 -0.85
N GLU A 105 -15.78 12.73 0.12
CA GLU A 105 -15.41 12.44 1.50
C GLU A 105 -14.76 11.05 1.68
N LEU A 106 -15.03 10.09 0.79
CA LEU A 106 -14.55 8.70 0.92
C LEU A 106 -13.01 8.58 1.00
N PRO A 107 -12.21 9.26 0.16
CA PRO A 107 -10.75 9.21 0.26
C PRO A 107 -10.23 9.88 1.54
N MET A 108 -10.95 10.90 2.02
CA MET A 108 -10.58 11.64 3.23
C MET A 108 -10.75 10.77 4.47
N GLU A 109 -11.85 10.02 4.56
CA GLU A 109 -12.13 9.11 5.68
C GLU A 109 -11.05 8.04 5.83
N LEU A 110 -10.64 7.42 4.72
CA LEU A 110 -9.55 6.43 4.71
C LEU A 110 -8.23 7.05 5.19
N SER A 111 -7.90 8.25 4.70
CA SER A 111 -6.68 8.96 5.10
C SER A 111 -6.69 9.31 6.60
N LEU A 112 -7.83 9.77 7.13
CA LEU A 112 -7.99 10.08 8.54
C LEU A 112 -7.84 8.84 9.41
N ALA A 113 -8.46 7.73 9.01
CA ALA A 113 -8.35 6.45 9.72
C ALA A 113 -6.89 5.95 9.78
N VAL A 114 -6.17 6.01 8.66
CA VAL A 114 -4.77 5.57 8.56
C VAL A 114 -3.83 6.47 9.38
N THR A 115 -3.98 7.79 9.30
CA THR A 115 -3.13 8.74 10.03
C THR A 115 -3.37 8.70 11.54
N SER A 116 -4.62 8.52 11.97
CA SER A 116 -4.95 8.26 13.38
C SER A 116 -4.30 6.97 13.88
N SER A 117 -4.41 5.89 13.10
CA SER A 117 -3.80 4.59 13.40
C SER A 117 -2.27 4.68 13.51
N LEU A 118 -1.62 5.43 12.63
CA LEU A 118 -0.17 5.69 12.70
C LEU A 118 0.21 6.41 14.00
N GLY A 119 -0.59 7.39 14.42
CA GLY A 119 -0.39 8.12 15.67
C GLY A 119 -0.51 7.23 16.90
N ASP A 120 -1.53 6.35 16.93
CA ASP A 120 -1.70 5.39 18.02
C ASP A 120 -0.59 4.34 18.04
N LEU A 121 -0.20 3.81 16.87
CA LEU A 121 0.85 2.80 16.75
C LEU A 121 2.22 3.32 17.25
N ALA A 122 2.56 4.55 16.91
CA ALA A 122 3.79 5.20 17.36
C ALA A 122 3.76 5.51 18.86
N LYS A 123 2.66 6.11 19.36
CA LYS A 123 2.58 6.58 20.76
C LYS A 123 2.36 5.45 21.75
N ARG A 124 1.52 4.47 21.43
CA ARG A 124 1.11 3.39 22.35
C ARG A 124 2.00 2.16 22.25
N CYS A 125 2.45 1.81 21.04
CA CYS A 125 3.17 0.56 20.79
C CYS A 125 4.64 0.74 20.44
N ARG A 126 5.12 1.98 20.23
CA ARG A 126 6.47 2.30 19.73
C ARG A 126 6.81 1.60 18.40
N VAL A 127 5.80 1.38 17.57
CA VAL A 127 5.96 0.80 16.22
C VAL A 127 5.85 1.93 15.20
N TYR A 128 6.84 2.06 14.32
CA TYR A 128 6.93 3.12 13.32
C TYR A 128 6.71 2.53 11.93
N CYS A 129 5.68 3.00 11.23
CA CYS A 129 5.35 2.52 9.89
C CYS A 129 5.86 3.49 8.82
N THR A 130 6.62 2.99 7.85
CA THR A 130 7.14 3.78 6.71
C THR A 130 6.17 3.85 5.54
N GLU A 131 5.25 2.88 5.43
CA GLU A 131 4.24 2.78 4.38
C GLU A 131 2.82 2.69 5.00
N PRO A 132 2.18 3.83 5.32
CA PRO A 132 0.99 3.87 6.17
C PRO A 132 -0.23 3.17 5.56
N PHE A 133 -0.35 3.10 4.24
CA PHE A 133 -1.43 2.38 3.54
C PHE A 133 -1.33 0.85 3.65
N ARG A 134 -0.25 0.30 4.21
CA ARG A 134 -0.16 -1.13 4.54
C ARG A 134 -0.81 -1.49 5.88
N ILE A 135 -1.14 -0.51 6.73
CA ILE A 135 -1.74 -0.77 8.05
C ILE A 135 -3.04 -1.60 7.92
N PRO A 136 -3.98 -1.29 7.01
CA PRO A 136 -5.18 -2.12 6.83
C PRO A 136 -4.88 -3.55 6.34
N LEU A 137 -3.80 -3.75 5.57
CA LEU A 137 -3.41 -5.07 5.07
C LEU A 137 -2.96 -6.01 6.19
N ALA A 138 -2.47 -5.47 7.32
CA ALA A 138 -2.11 -6.27 8.48
C ALA A 138 -3.32 -7.03 9.07
N GLY A 139 -4.54 -6.53 8.87
CA GLY A 139 -5.77 -7.22 9.27
C GLY A 139 -6.15 -8.41 8.39
N MET A 140 -5.51 -8.57 7.23
CA MET A 140 -5.75 -9.67 6.28
C MET A 140 -4.69 -10.78 6.34
N VAL A 141 -3.70 -10.65 7.24
CA VAL A 141 -2.62 -11.64 7.38
C VAL A 141 -3.18 -12.93 7.99
N ASP A 142 -2.97 -14.04 7.30
CA ASP A 142 -3.38 -15.39 7.69
C ASP A 142 -2.22 -16.20 8.30
N THR A 143 -0.98 -15.91 7.89
CA THR A 143 0.23 -16.62 8.32
C THR A 143 1.31 -15.64 8.79
N CYS A 144 1.86 -15.89 9.99
CA CYS A 144 2.97 -15.11 10.56
C CYS A 144 4.24 -15.96 10.62
N CYS A 145 5.27 -15.55 9.87
CA CYS A 145 6.60 -16.16 9.92
C CYS A 145 7.50 -15.36 10.87
N PHE A 146 8.21 -16.04 11.76
CA PHE A 146 9.17 -15.43 12.67
C PHE A 146 10.58 -15.92 12.36
N ASP A 147 11.53 -14.99 12.26
CA ASP A 147 12.94 -15.36 12.33
C ASP A 147 13.31 -15.70 13.78
N LYS A 148 14.29 -16.58 13.97
CA LYS A 148 14.65 -17.05 15.31
C LYS A 148 15.61 -16.08 16.00
N THR A 149 16.80 -15.91 15.44
CA THR A 149 17.91 -15.19 16.08
C THR A 149 17.75 -13.69 15.90
N GLY A 150 17.86 -12.91 16.97
CA GLY A 150 17.63 -11.47 16.95
C GLY A 150 16.15 -11.06 16.93
N THR A 151 15.22 -12.02 16.89
CA THR A 151 13.76 -11.77 16.95
C THR A 151 13.11 -12.53 18.12
N ILE A 152 13.13 -13.86 18.11
CA ILE A 152 12.61 -14.68 19.23
C ILE A 152 13.66 -14.80 20.33
N THR A 153 14.91 -15.00 19.95
CA THR A 153 16.04 -15.11 20.89
C THR A 153 16.98 -13.93 20.73
N SER A 154 17.65 -13.54 21.82
CA SER A 154 18.82 -12.67 21.72
C SER A 154 19.91 -13.34 20.87
N ASP A 155 20.69 -12.52 20.19
CA ASP A 155 21.91 -12.88 19.46
C ASP A 155 23.12 -13.07 20.38
N GLU A 156 23.02 -12.68 21.65
CA GLU A 156 24.08 -12.86 22.64
C GLU A 156 24.04 -14.27 23.25
N MET A 157 25.22 -14.89 23.33
CA MET A 157 25.40 -16.15 24.04
C MET A 157 25.76 -15.87 25.50
N LEU A 158 24.82 -16.16 26.41
CA LEU A 158 25.09 -16.15 27.85
C LEU A 158 25.60 -17.54 28.29
N LEU A 159 26.90 -17.62 28.59
CA LEU A 159 27.50 -18.78 29.26
C LEU A 159 27.24 -18.66 30.77
N ARG A 160 26.43 -19.57 31.31
CA ARG A 160 26.26 -19.78 32.76
C ARG A 160 27.16 -20.92 33.23
#